data_AF-A0AAU4TW93-F1
#
_entry.id   AF-A0AAU4TW93-F1
#
_cell.length_a   1.000
_cell.length_b   1.000
_cell.length_c   1.000
_cell.angle_alpha   90.00
_cell.angle_beta   90.00
_cell.angle_gamma   90.00
#
_symmetry.space_group_name_H-M   'P 1'
#
loop_
_entity.id
_entity.type
_entity.pdbx_description
1 polymer ?
#
loop_
_entity_poly.entity_id
_entity_poly.type
_entity_poly.pdbx_seq_one_letter_code
_entity_poly.pdbx_strand_id
1 'polypeptide(L)'
;MARRPQPRHITLGGREAVALTVEEYEQLLASRRQIGGQSARVRVLALEAKRTEQLLRNLETLVGTSDGGCGASAGAARSEECPTVCVAGALDADCLRCAIAELLRRHRDTAA
;
A
#
# COMPACT_ATOMS: atom_id res chain seq x y z
N MET A 1 -26.43 6.15 -20.25
CA MET A 1 -25.20 6.99 -20.28
C MET A 1 -25.51 8.31 -19.59
N ALA A 2 -24.80 8.62 -18.50
CA ALA A 2 -25.00 9.88 -17.78
C ALA A 2 -24.56 11.06 -18.68
N ARG A 3 -25.51 11.90 -19.11
CA ARG A 3 -25.18 13.12 -19.87
C ARG A 3 -24.35 14.03 -18.98
N ARG A 4 -23.31 14.64 -19.54
CA ARG A 4 -22.58 15.70 -18.84
C ARG A 4 -23.52 16.91 -18.72
N PRO A 5 -23.68 17.50 -17.52
CA PRO A 5 -24.46 18.73 -17.39
C PRO A 5 -23.82 19.83 -18.23
N GLN A 6 -24.63 20.63 -18.91
CA GLN A 6 -24.15 21.75 -19.73
C GLN A 6 -24.36 23.05 -18.94
N PRO A 7 -23.32 23.58 -18.27
CA PRO A 7 -23.47 24.78 -17.46
C PRO A 7 -23.84 25.98 -18.34
N ARG A 8 -24.95 26.64 -18.00
CA ARG A 8 -25.38 27.88 -18.65
C ARG A 8 -25.02 29.05 -17.75
N HIS A 9 -24.02 29.82 -18.17
CA HIS A 9 -23.59 31.02 -17.44
C HIS A 9 -24.59 32.16 -17.69
N ILE A 10 -25.04 32.79 -16.61
CA ILE A 10 -25.95 33.93 -16.61
C ILE A 10 -25.42 35.01 -15.66
N THR A 11 -25.92 36.24 -15.79
CA THR A 11 -25.63 37.31 -14.84
C THR A 11 -26.92 37.73 -14.14
N LEU A 12 -26.96 37.64 -12.82
CA LEU A 12 -28.11 38.02 -11.98
C LEU A 12 -27.69 39.16 -11.05
N GLY A 13 -28.30 40.34 -11.20
CA GLY A 13 -27.98 41.51 -10.38
C GLY A 13 -26.51 41.92 -10.43
N GLY A 14 -25.85 41.77 -11.59
CA GLY A 14 -24.43 42.07 -11.77
C GLY A 14 -23.47 41.00 -11.25
N ARG A 15 -23.97 39.85 -10.76
CA ARG A 15 -23.15 38.71 -10.32
C ARG A 15 -23.26 37.54 -11.28
N GLU A 16 -22.14 36.88 -11.55
CA GLU A 16 -22.11 35.66 -12.36
C GLU A 16 -22.79 34.51 -11.62
N ALA A 17 -23.66 33.78 -12.31
CA ALA A 17 -24.38 32.62 -11.80
C ALA A 17 -24.49 31.54 -12.89
N VAL A 18 -24.74 30.30 -12.48
CA VAL A 18 -24.97 29.18 -13.40
C VAL A 18 -26.42 28.72 -13.26
N ALA A 19 -27.15 28.72 -14.37
CA ALA A 19 -28.48 28.13 -14.44
C ALA A 19 -28.37 26.64 -14.76
N LEU A 20 -29.07 25.83 -13.98
CA LEU A 20 -29.20 24.38 -14.15
C LEU A 20 -30.68 24.03 -14.10
N THR A 21 -31.09 23.00 -14.84
CA THR A 21 -32.41 22.39 -14.58
C THR A 21 -32.36 21.62 -13.26
N VAL A 22 -33.54 21.29 -12.71
CA VAL A 22 -33.64 20.50 -11.48
C VAL A 22 -32.96 19.14 -11.66
N GLU A 23 -33.17 18.50 -12.81
CA GLU A 23 -32.59 17.20 -13.14
C GLU A 23 -31.06 17.27 -13.22
N GLU A 24 -30.50 18.32 -13.82
CA GLU A 24 -29.05 18.53 -13.89
C GLU A 24 -28.45 18.76 -12.49
N TYR A 25 -29.14 19.51 -11.63
CA TYR A 25 -28.74 19.73 -10.26
C TYR A 25 -28.75 18.44 -9.43
N GLU A 26 -29.80 17.63 -9.55
CA GLU A 26 -29.89 16.33 -8.89
C GLU A 26 -28.81 15.37 -9.37
N GLN A 27 -28.53 15.34 -10.67
CA GLN A 27 -27.46 14.53 -11.24
C GLN A 27 -26.09 14.95 -10.71
N LEU A 28 -25.83 16.26 -10.57
CA LEU A 28 -24.62 16.78 -9.95
C LEU A 28 -24.52 16.40 -8.47
N LEU A 29 -25.61 16.48 -7.71
CA LEU A 29 -25.62 16.03 -6.31
C LEU A 29 -25.34 14.54 -6.20
N ALA A 30 -25.95 13.71 -7.04
CA ALA A 30 -25.69 12.27 -7.08
C ALA A 30 -24.22 11.97 -7.41
N SER A 31 -23.67 12.64 -8.44
CA SER A 31 -22.26 12.51 -8.83
C SER A 31 -21.33 12.93 -7.69
N ARG A 32 -21.60 14.08 -7.04
CA ARG A 32 -20.83 14.56 -5.88
C ARG A 32 -20.85 13.54 -4.74
N ARG A 33 -22.01 12.93 -4.43
CA ARG A 33 -22.12 11.89 -3.40
C ARG A 33 -21.33 10.65 -3.76
N GLN A 34 -21.39 10.21 -5.01
CA GLN A 34 -20.63 9.07 -5.49
C GLN A 34 -19.13 9.32 -5.38
N ILE A 35 -18.63 10.46 -5.89
CA ILE A 35 -17.21 10.82 -5.81
C ILE A 35 -16.77 10.96 -4.36
N GLY A 36 -17.59 11.59 -3.50
CA GLY A 36 -17.33 11.69 -2.06
C GLY A 36 -17.19 10.32 -1.39
N GLY A 37 -18.11 9.39 -1.69
CA GLY A 37 -18.06 8.02 -1.18
C GLY A 37 -16.83 7.24 -1.67
N GLN A 38 -16.49 7.35 -2.96
CA GLN A 38 -15.30 6.70 -3.51
C GLN A 38 -14.01 7.27 -2.92
N SER A 39 -13.93 8.59 -2.78
CA SER A 39 -12.77 9.27 -2.19
C SER A 39 -12.56 8.85 -0.73
N ALA A 40 -13.64 8.70 0.03
CA ALA A 40 -13.58 8.18 1.40
C ALA A 40 -13.03 6.74 1.44
N ARG A 41 -13.49 5.86 0.55
CA ARG A 41 -12.99 4.47 0.45
C ARG A 41 -11.52 4.41 0.09
N VAL A 42 -11.11 5.17 -0.92
CA VAL A 42 -9.70 5.27 -1.33
C VAL A 42 -8.83 5.77 -0.18
N ARG A 43 -9.32 6.73 0.61
CA ARG A 43 -8.60 7.23 1.79
C ARG A 43 -8.39 6.14 2.85
N VAL A 44 -9.41 5.32 3.13
CA VAL A 44 -9.27 4.20 4.08
C VAL A 44 -8.27 3.17 3.56
N LEU A 45 -8.40 2.74 2.30
CA LEU A 45 -7.48 1.79 1.68
C LEU A 45 -6.04 2.29 1.68
N ALA A 46 -5.82 3.59 1.41
CA ALA A 46 -4.49 4.19 1.46
C ALA A 46 -3.89 4.21 2.87
N LEU A 47 -4.71 4.39 3.91
CA LEU A 47 -4.26 4.31 5.30
C LEU A 47 -3.91 2.87 5.68
N GLU A 48 -4.72 1.90 5.28
CA GLU A 48 -4.48 0.48 5.50
C GLU A 48 -3.21 0.01 4.79
N ALA A 49 -3.02 0.40 3.52
CA ALA A 49 -1.81 0.11 2.76
C ALA A 49 -0.54 0.64 3.46
N LYS A 50 -0.56 1.91 3.88
CA LYS A 50 0.56 2.51 4.63
C LYS A 50 0.84 1.79 5.95
N ARG A 51 -0.20 1.36 6.67
CA ARG A 51 -0.05 0.59 7.91
C ARG A 51 0.60 -0.76 7.63
N THR A 52 0.16 -1.46 6.59
CA THR A 52 0.73 -2.76 6.19
C THR A 52 2.19 -2.61 5.78
N GLU A 53 2.53 -1.59 4.99
CA GLU A 53 3.93 -1.28 4.66
C GLU A 53 4.78 -1.04 5.90
N GLN A 54 4.27 -0.29 6.89
CA GLN A 54 5.01 -0.06 8.14
C GLN A 54 5.23 -1.36 8.92
N LEU A 55 4.24 -2.24 8.98
CA LEU A 55 4.37 -3.55 9.63
C LEU A 55 5.43 -4.41 8.93
N LEU A 56 5.46 -4.43 7.60
CA LEU A 56 6.48 -5.14 6.84
C LEU A 56 7.88 -4.60 7.13
N ARG A 57 8.06 -3.27 7.13
CA ARG A 57 9.36 -2.65 7.49
C ARG A 57 9.80 -2.98 8.92
N ASN A 58 8.84 -3.02 9.85
CA ASN A 58 9.13 -3.40 11.24
C ASN A 58 9.56 -4.88 11.32
N LEU A 59 8.90 -5.78 10.58
CA LEU A 59 9.27 -7.18 10.51
C LEU A 59 10.67 -7.37 9.90
N GLU A 60 10.97 -6.68 8.79
CA GLU A 60 12.30 -6.66 8.19
C GLU A 60 13.36 -6.22 9.22
N THR A 61 13.07 -5.17 9.99
CA THR A 61 13.98 -4.66 11.02
C THR A 61 14.18 -5.67 12.15
N LEU A 62 13.09 -6.29 12.64
CA LEU A 62 13.17 -7.29 13.72
C LEU A 62 13.93 -8.54 13.29
N VAL A 63 13.80 -8.95 12.03
CA VAL A 63 14.55 -10.08 11.48
C VAL A 63 16.03 -9.71 11.28
N GLY A 64 16.32 -8.53 10.71
CA GLY A 64 17.69 -8.09 10.44
C GLY A 64 18.50 -7.68 11.68
N THR A 65 17.85 -7.24 12.76
CA THR A 65 18.54 -6.90 14.03
C THR A 65 18.92 -8.13 14.85
N SER A 66 18.44 -9.32 14.49
CA SER A 66 18.72 -10.57 15.20
C SER A 66 19.98 -11.31 14.71
N ASP A 67 20.87 -10.63 13.97
CA ASP A 67 22.18 -11.15 13.52
C ASP A 67 23.22 -11.32 14.64
N GLY A 68 22.82 -11.19 15.91
CA GLY A 68 23.65 -11.56 17.05
C GLY A 68 23.60 -13.07 17.31
N GLY A 69 24.17 -13.92 16.43
CA GLY A 69 24.22 -15.34 16.76
C GLY A 69 24.71 -16.37 15.76
N CYS A 70 24.93 -16.08 14.48
CA CYS A 70 25.59 -17.06 13.59
C CYS A 70 27.10 -17.04 13.86
N GLY A 71 27.49 -17.72 14.94
CA GLY A 71 28.88 -17.95 15.32
C GLY A 71 29.65 -18.59 14.18
N ALA A 72 30.64 -17.83 13.70
CA ALA A 72 31.70 -18.27 12.83
C ALA A 72 32.17 -19.70 13.14
N SER A 73 31.90 -20.63 12.23
CA SER A 73 32.79 -21.77 12.03
C SER A 73 33.13 -21.88 10.55
N ALA A 74 34.35 -21.43 10.28
CA ALA A 74 35.21 -21.77 9.14
C ALA A 74 34.70 -21.43 7.73
N GLY A 75 34.94 -20.18 7.35
CA GLY A 75 35.64 -19.83 6.11
C GLY A 75 35.02 -20.29 4.78
N ALA A 76 34.17 -19.45 4.20
CA ALA A 76 34.19 -19.15 2.76
C ALA A 76 33.30 -17.94 2.47
N ALA A 77 33.83 -17.07 1.60
CA ALA A 77 33.21 -16.04 0.77
C ALA A 77 31.78 -15.53 1.06
N ARG A 78 31.68 -14.19 0.98
CA ARG A 78 30.45 -13.40 0.77
C ARG A 78 29.51 -14.09 -0.22
N SER A 79 28.41 -14.65 0.28
CA SER A 79 27.25 -15.05 -0.53
C SER A 79 26.01 -14.35 0.02
N GLU A 80 25.36 -13.57 -0.84
CA GLU A 80 24.13 -12.79 -0.60
C GLU A 80 22.86 -13.66 -0.52
N GLU A 81 23.00 -14.97 -0.35
CA GLU A 81 21.93 -15.96 -0.35
C GLU A 81 22.05 -16.78 0.93
N CYS A 82 21.01 -16.79 1.77
CA CYS A 82 20.96 -17.65 2.95
C CYS A 82 21.19 -19.10 2.48
N PRO A 83 22.21 -19.81 2.97
CA PRO A 83 22.48 -21.17 2.54
C PRO A 83 21.32 -22.06 2.98
N THR A 84 20.61 -22.63 1.99
CA THR A 84 19.42 -23.50 2.14
C THR A 84 19.72 -24.86 2.79
N VAL A 85 20.79 -24.97 3.57
CA VAL A 85 21.17 -26.22 4.25
C VAL A 85 21.09 -26.02 5.76
N CYS A 86 19.87 -25.84 6.24
CA CYS A 86 19.56 -26.06 7.64
C CYS A 86 19.42 -27.57 7.84
N VAL A 87 20.40 -28.20 8.47
CA VAL A 87 20.39 -29.64 8.74
C VAL A 87 19.18 -29.94 9.63
N ALA A 88 18.28 -30.78 9.12
CA ALA A 88 17.05 -31.19 9.79
C ALA A 88 17.38 -31.84 11.14
N GLY A 89 17.09 -31.14 12.23
CA GLY A 89 17.29 -31.66 13.58
C GLY A 89 16.89 -30.71 14.70
N ALA A 90 16.98 -29.40 14.47
CA ALA A 90 16.35 -28.39 15.31
C ALA A 90 15.70 -27.36 14.39
N LEU A 91 14.47 -26.96 14.70
CA LEU A 91 13.87 -25.76 14.13
C LEU A 91 14.66 -24.56 14.67
N ASP A 92 15.84 -24.35 14.10
CA ASP A 92 16.74 -23.30 14.51
C ASP A 92 16.08 -21.98 14.13
N ALA A 93 15.83 -21.13 15.14
CA ALA A 93 15.11 -19.87 14.97
C ALA A 93 15.79 -18.98 13.92
N ASP A 94 17.10 -19.14 13.75
CA ASP A 94 17.91 -18.42 12.78
C ASP A 94 17.68 -18.88 11.33
N CYS A 95 17.46 -20.19 11.11
CA CYS A 95 17.06 -20.70 9.80
C CYS A 95 15.68 -20.15 9.37
N LEU A 96 14.74 -20.11 10.32
CA LEU A 96 13.39 -19.55 10.07
C LEU A 96 13.46 -18.05 9.77
N ARG A 97 14.29 -17.29 10.49
CA ARG A 97 14.53 -15.85 10.24
C ARG A 97 15.12 -15.61 8.86
N CYS A 98 16.12 -16.40 8.46
CA CYS A 98 16.72 -16.34 7.12
C CYS A 98 15.67 -16.56 6.02
N ALA A 99 14.81 -17.58 6.16
CA ALA A 99 13.74 -17.87 5.20
C ALA A 99 12.69 -16.74 5.14
N ILE A 100 12.35 -16.14 6.29
CA ILE A 100 11.42 -15.00 6.36
C ILE A 100 12.04 -13.75 5.72
N ALA A 101 13.32 -13.46 5.96
CA ALA A 101 14.03 -12.34 5.35
C ALA A 101 14.04 -12.44 3.81
N GLU A 102 14.31 -13.64 3.29
CA GLU A 102 14.31 -13.91 1.85
C GLU A 102 12.91 -13.73 1.25
N LEU A 103 11.88 -14.25 1.92
CA LEU A 103 10.49 -14.08 1.50
C LEU A 103 10.08 -12.59 1.45
N LEU A 104 10.47 -11.81 2.47
CA LEU A 104 10.17 -10.37 2.53
C LEU A 104 10.87 -9.60 1.39
N ARG A 105 12.15 -9.88 1.11
CA ARG A 105 12.89 -9.28 -0.01
C ARG A 105 12.21 -9.57 -1.35
N ARG A 106 11.94 -10.86 -1.63
CA ARG A 106 11.33 -11.29 -2.89
C ARG A 106 10.00 -10.62 -3.17
N HIS A 107 9.13 -10.50 -2.16
CA HIS A 107 7.82 -9.91 -2.34
C HIS A 107 7.83 -8.37 -2.43
N ARG A 108 8.86 -7.71 -1.87
CA ARG A 108 9.05 -6.27 -2.01
C ARG A 108 9.48 -5.89 -3.42
N ASP A 109 10.40 -6.63 -4.01
CA ASP A 109 10.90 -6.35 -5.37
C ASP A 109 9.85 -6.61 -6.45
N THR A 110 8.85 -7.47 -6.17
CA THR A 110 7.69 -7.66 -7.06
C THR A 110 6.62 -6.57 -6.96
N ALA A 111 6.67 -5.73 -5.92
CA ALA A 111 5.66 -4.70 -5.65
C ALA A 111 6.11 -3.27 -6.02
N ALA A 112 7.37 -3.10 -6.43
CA ALA A 112 7.95 -1.84 -6.94
C ALA A 112 7.82 -1.74 -8.47
#